data_AF-A0A0R3JR92-F1
#
_entry.id   AF-A0A0R3JR92-F1
#
_cell.length_a   1.000
_cell.length_b   1.000
_cell.length_c   1.000
_cell.angle_alpha   90.00
_cell.angle_beta   90.00
_cell.angle_gamma   90.00
#
_symmetry.space_group_name_H-M   'P 1'
#
loop_
_entity.id
_entity.type
_entity.pdbx_description
1 polymer ?
#
loop_
_entity_poly.entity_id
_entity_poly.type
_entity_poly.pdbx_seq_one_letter_code
_entity_poly.pdbx_strand_id
1 'polypeptide(L)'
;MKVRMDVNNVINVYNSNAKKANSKENVAKKSDTIEISKAGKEIAKFLEIAKTIDVDSKDIEKIKSLIKEGNYKVDEEKLAKSIMDAMKESDK
;
A
#
# COMPACT_ATOMS: atom_id res chain seq x y z
N MET A 1 2.91 9.24 -73.71
CA MET A 1 2.45 8.45 -72.55
C MET A 1 1.50 9.33 -71.73
N LYS A 2 0.19 9.02 -71.69
CA LYS A 2 -0.77 9.76 -70.84
C LYS A 2 -0.92 9.00 -69.53
N VAL A 3 -0.45 9.57 -68.43
CA VAL A 3 -0.66 9.02 -67.09
C VAL A 3 -2.11 9.32 -66.71
N ARG A 4 -2.95 8.28 -66.57
CA ARG A 4 -4.25 8.43 -65.93
C ARG A 4 -4.02 8.36 -64.42
N MET A 5 -4.14 9.49 -63.74
CA MET A 5 -4.18 9.48 -62.28
C MET A 5 -5.56 9.01 -61.84
N ASP A 6 -5.59 7.86 -61.16
CA ASP A 6 -6.80 7.35 -60.54
C ASP A 6 -7.14 8.25 -59.34
N VAL A 7 -8.20 9.03 -59.48
CA VAL A 7 -8.64 10.02 -58.49
C VAL A 7 -9.01 9.35 -57.16
N ASN A 8 -9.50 8.11 -57.19
CA ASN A 8 -9.84 7.36 -55.98
C ASN A 8 -8.58 6.98 -55.21
N ASN A 9 -7.49 6.66 -55.90
CA ASN A 9 -6.21 6.38 -55.25
C ASN A 9 -5.67 7.62 -54.51
N VAL A 10 -5.78 8.81 -55.11
CA VAL A 10 -5.36 10.07 -54.47
C VAL A 10 -6.21 10.37 -53.23
N ILE A 11 -7.53 10.17 -53.32
CA ILE A 11 -8.45 10.35 -52.19
C ILE A 11 -8.15 9.36 -51.05
N ASN A 12 -7.85 8.11 -51.38
CA ASN A 12 -7.51 7.09 -50.40
C ASN A 12 -6.20 7.40 -49.66
N VAL A 13 -5.18 7.86 -50.38
CA VAL A 13 -3.91 8.30 -49.79
C VAL A 13 -4.14 9.49 -48.86
N TYR A 14 -4.89 10.51 -49.29
CA TYR A 14 -5.24 11.66 -48.45
C TYR A 14 -5.98 11.26 -47.17
N ASN A 15 -7.01 10.42 -47.29
CA ASN A 15 -7.79 9.94 -46.15
C ASN A 15 -6.95 9.07 -45.19
N SER A 16 -6.02 8.27 -45.71
CA SER A 16 -5.12 7.46 -44.89
C SER A 16 -4.14 8.32 -44.08
N ASN A 17 -3.64 9.40 -44.67
CA ASN A 17 -2.71 10.33 -44.02
C ASN A 17 -3.44 11.23 -43.00
N ALA A 18 -4.66 11.67 -43.32
CA ALA A 18 -5.50 12.42 -42.39
C ALA A 18 -5.87 11.60 -41.13
N LYS A 19 -6.07 10.28 -41.27
CA LYS A 19 -6.28 9.39 -40.12
C LYS A 19 -5.02 9.21 -39.27
N LYS A 20 -3.83 9.12 -39.88
CA LYS A 20 -2.54 9.05 -39.16
C LYS A 20 -2.16 10.35 -38.45
N ALA A 21 -2.54 11.51 -38.99
CA ALA A 21 -2.31 12.80 -38.34
C ALA A 21 -3.21 13.01 -37.09
N ASN A 22 -4.38 12.35 -37.05
CA ASN A 22 -5.33 12.44 -35.93
C ASN A 22 -5.20 11.28 -34.93
N SER A 23 -4.40 10.25 -35.22
CA SER A 23 -3.97 9.30 -34.20
C SER A 23 -2.92 9.98 -33.33
N LYS A 24 -3.37 10.86 -32.43
CA LYS A 24 -2.62 11.11 -31.20
C LYS A 24 -2.53 9.77 -30.51
N GLU A 25 -1.41 9.07 -30.69
CA GLU A 25 -1.06 7.98 -29.80
C GLU A 25 -1.28 8.52 -28.39
N ASN A 26 -2.18 7.86 -27.64
CA ASN A 26 -2.29 8.09 -26.21
C ASN A 26 -0.96 7.61 -25.62
N VAL A 27 0.06 8.45 -25.72
CA VAL A 27 1.29 8.30 -24.96
C VAL A 27 0.83 8.48 -23.52
N ALA A 28 0.56 7.36 -22.86
CA ALA A 28 0.25 7.35 -21.44
C ALA A 28 1.37 8.14 -20.77
N LYS A 29 1.03 9.33 -20.24
CA LYS A 29 1.97 10.17 -19.52
C LYS A 29 2.48 9.31 -18.37
N LYS A 30 3.71 8.81 -18.48
CA LYS A 30 4.41 8.18 -17.36
C LYS A 30 4.58 9.28 -16.32
N SER A 31 3.71 9.28 -15.31
CA SER A 31 3.86 10.11 -14.13
C SER A 31 4.84 9.43 -13.18
N ASP A 32 5.67 10.22 -12.53
CA ASP A 32 6.50 9.73 -11.44
C ASP A 32 5.60 9.14 -10.36
N THR A 33 5.86 7.89 -9.99
CA THR A 33 5.10 7.16 -8.99
C THR A 33 6.03 6.80 -7.85
N ILE A 34 5.70 7.21 -6.63
CA ILE A 34 6.42 6.82 -5.43
C ILE A 34 5.70 5.59 -4.88
N GLU A 35 6.33 4.42 -4.98
CA GLU A 35 5.79 3.18 -4.41
C GLU A 35 6.40 2.89 -3.05
N ILE A 36 5.54 2.74 -2.04
CA ILE A 36 5.94 2.22 -0.73
C ILE A 36 6.18 0.71 -0.88
N SER A 37 7.27 0.21 -0.29
CA SER A 37 7.57 -1.22 -0.27
C SER A 37 6.38 -2.01 0.29
N LYS A 38 6.20 -3.26 -0.17
CA LYS A 38 5.12 -4.13 0.32
C LYS A 38 5.12 -4.22 1.85
N ALA A 39 6.31 -4.35 2.45
CA ALA A 39 6.49 -4.34 3.90
C ALA A 39 6.03 -3.03 4.56
N GLY A 40 6.36 -1.88 3.96
CA GLY A 40 5.92 -0.57 4.49
C GLY A 40 4.40 -0.40 4.45
N LYS A 41 3.73 -0.93 3.40
CA LYS A 41 2.25 -0.93 3.32
C LYS A 41 1.63 -1.82 4.40
N GLU A 42 2.21 -2.97 4.68
CA GLU A 42 1.75 -3.87 5.74
C GLU A 42 1.91 -3.23 7.12
N ILE A 43 3.06 -2.63 7.41
CA ILE A 43 3.31 -1.90 8.66
C ILE A 43 2.29 -0.77 8.85
N ALA A 44 2.07 0.05 7.83
CA ALA A 44 1.11 1.15 7.89
C ALA A 44 -0.32 0.65 8.20
N LYS A 45 -0.73 -0.46 7.57
CA LYS A 45 -2.03 -1.10 7.83
C LYS A 45 -2.18 -1.55 9.28
N PHE A 46 -1.16 -2.21 9.85
CA PHE A 46 -1.20 -2.61 11.25
C PHE A 46 -1.22 -1.42 12.21
N LEU A 47 -0.52 -0.33 11.86
CA LEU A 47 -0.52 0.90 12.64
C LEU A 47 -1.90 1.57 12.68
N GLU A 48 -2.64 1.56 11.56
CA GLU A 48 -4.02 2.05 11.52
C GLU A 48 -4.95 1.20 12.38
N ILE A 49 -4.84 -0.13 12.29
CA ILE A 49 -5.64 -1.04 13.12
C ILE A 49 -5.38 -0.79 14.61
N ALA A 50 -4.11 -0.65 15.01
CA ALA A 50 -3.72 -0.36 16.38
C ALA A 50 -4.31 0.95 16.93
N LYS A 51 -4.49 1.98 16.09
CA LYS A 51 -5.12 3.24 16.51
C LYS A 51 -6.62 3.11 16.77
N THR A 52 -7.27 2.15 16.10
CA THR A 52 -8.71 1.89 16.22
C THR A 52 -9.06 0.78 17.19
N ILE A 53 -8.06 0.05 17.71
CA ILE A 53 -8.28 -0.87 18.83
C ILE A 53 -8.60 0.01 20.03
N ASP A 54 -9.89 0.09 20.35
CA ASP A 54 -10.36 0.64 21.61
C ASP A 54 -9.88 -0.32 22.68
N VAL A 55 -8.75 0.00 23.31
CA VAL A 55 -8.27 -0.76 24.45
C VAL A 55 -9.32 -0.53 25.53
N ASP A 56 -10.14 -1.56 25.83
CA ASP A 56 -11.27 -1.43 26.74
C ASP A 56 -10.78 -0.78 28.04
N SER A 57 -11.14 0.49 28.22
CA SER A 57 -10.67 1.33 29.31
C SER A 57 -11.01 0.70 30.67
N LYS A 58 -12.04 -0.15 30.71
CA LYS A 58 -12.43 -0.93 31.90
C LYS A 58 -11.40 -1.98 32.28
N ASP A 59 -10.81 -2.67 31.30
CA ASP A 59 -9.78 -3.68 31.57
C ASP A 59 -8.51 -3.03 32.11
N ILE A 60 -8.13 -1.86 31.58
CA ILE A 60 -7.02 -1.07 32.09
C ILE A 60 -7.30 -0.62 33.54
N GLU A 61 -8.49 -0.08 33.81
CA GLU A 61 -8.86 0.36 35.15
C GLU A 61 -8.90 -0.80 36.14
N LYS A 62 -9.42 -1.96 35.74
CA LYS A 62 -9.40 -3.17 36.55
C LYS A 62 -7.98 -3.61 36.90
N ILE A 63 -7.08 -3.66 35.90
CA ILE A 63 -5.68 -4.01 36.13
C ILE A 63 -5.03 -3.01 37.09
N LYS A 64 -5.23 -1.71 36.89
CA LYS A 64 -4.71 -0.66 37.79
C LYS A 64 -5.21 -0.83 39.23
N SER A 65 -6.49 -1.14 39.42
CA SER A 65 -7.07 -1.38 40.74
C SER A 65 -6.45 -2.61 41.41
N LEU A 66 -6.32 -3.73 40.68
CA LEU A 66 -5.66 -4.95 41.21
C LEU A 66 -4.21 -4.69 41.64
N ILE A 67 -3.48 -3.86 40.88
CA ILE A 67 -2.11 -3.48 41.26
C ILE A 67 -2.12 -2.62 42.52
N LYS A 68 -3.00 -1.63 42.62
CA LYS A 68 -3.12 -0.74 43.79
C LYS A 68 -3.49 -1.51 45.06
N GLU A 69 -4.36 -2.50 44.93
CA GLU A 69 -4.80 -3.37 46.03
C GLU A 69 -3.78 -4.46 46.37
N GLY A 70 -2.72 -4.63 45.57
CA GLY A 70 -1.71 -5.68 45.77
C GLY A 70 -2.17 -7.08 45.36
N ASN A 71 -3.34 -7.21 44.72
CA ASN A 71 -3.94 -8.47 44.30
C ASN A 71 -3.62 -8.85 42.84
N TYR A 72 -2.74 -8.10 42.18
CA TYR A 72 -2.29 -8.45 40.83
C TYR A 72 -1.31 -9.63 40.88
N LYS A 73 -1.80 -10.82 40.50
CA LYS A 73 -0.97 -12.03 40.44
C LYS A 73 -0.12 -12.03 39.18
N VAL A 74 1.20 -11.93 39.35
CA VAL A 74 2.17 -12.08 38.26
C VAL A 74 2.36 -13.55 37.95
N ASP A 75 2.36 -13.89 36.66
CA ASP A 75 2.71 -15.21 36.16
C ASP A 75 4.21 -15.23 35.83
N GLU A 76 4.98 -15.96 36.65
CA GLU A 76 6.44 -16.01 36.58
C GLU A 76 6.94 -16.64 35.28
N GLU A 77 6.28 -17.70 34.80
CA GLU A 77 6.65 -18.39 33.56
C GLU A 77 6.42 -17.47 32.36
N LYS A 78 5.27 -16.78 32.34
CA LYS A 78 4.95 -15.82 31.29
C LYS A 78 5.93 -14.65 31.29
N LEU A 79 6.28 -14.13 32.46
CA LEU A 79 7.25 -13.04 32.60
C LEU A 79 8.64 -13.46 32.09
N ALA A 80 9.14 -14.61 32.54
CA ALA A 80 10.43 -15.13 32.12
C ALA A 80 10.48 -15.36 30.60
N LYS A 81 9.41 -15.91 30.03
CA LYS A 81 9.29 -16.11 28.59
C LYS A 81 9.35 -14.77 27.82
N SER A 82 8.58 -13.78 28.24
CA SER A 82 8.60 -12.45 27.60
C SER A 82 9.96 -11.76 27.67
N ILE A 83 10.70 -11.93 28.78
CA ILE A 83 12.07 -11.41 28.90
C ILE A 83 12.99 -12.08 27.88
N MET A 84 12.95 -13.41 27.77
CA MET A 84 13.76 -14.15 26.80
C MET A 84 13.43 -13.79 25.35
N ASP A 85 12.15 -13.61 25.04
CA ASP A 85 11.70 -13.25 23.70
C ASP A 85 12.18 -11.83 23.32
N ALA A 86 12.10 -10.87 24.24
CA ALA A 86 12.60 -9.51 24.03
C ALA A 86 14.13 -9.48 23.76
N MET A 87 14.90 -10.29 24.48
CA MET A 87 16.35 -10.39 24.27
C MET A 87 16.69 -10.97 22.89
N LYS A 88 15.94 -11.96 22.42
CA LYS A 88 16.13 -12.55 21.08
C LYS A 88 15.79 -11.60 19.94
N GLU A 89 14.80 -10.73 20.14
CA GLU A 89 14.43 -9.73 19.13
C GLU A 89 15.46 -8.60 19.04
N SER A 90 16.13 -8.22 20.14
CA SER A 90 17.18 -7.19 20.12
C SER A 90 18.51 -7.65 19.49
N ASP A 91 18.78 -8.95 19.50
CA ASP A 91 20.01 -9.53 18.93
C ASP A 91 19.94 -9.74 17.41
N LYS A 92 18.80 -9.40 16.78
CA LYS A 92 18.51 -9.67 15.36
C LYS A 92 18.58 -8.40 14.50
#